data_AF-A0AAE0E239-F1
#
_entry.id   AF-A0AAE0E239-F1
#
_cell.length_a   1.000
_cell.length_b   1.000
_cell.length_c   1.000
_cell.angle_alpha   90.00
_cell.angle_beta   90.00
_cell.angle_gamma   90.00
#
_symmetry.space_group_name_H-M   'P 1'
#
loop_
_entity.id
_entity.type
_entity.pdbx_description
1 polymer ?
#
loop_
_entity_poly.entity_id
_entity_poly.type
_entity_poly.pdbx_seq_one_letter_code
_entity_poly.pdbx_strand_id
1 'polypeptide(L)'
;MAHLDINSQIGSCMPLANMLIGTIIHNIEVNPGQGSKLVRSAGTCAKILKEPTSRYFLIRLPSGDEKLIDTRCRATIGTMSNASHRTKKLRKAGRSRWLG
;
A
#
# COMPACT_ATOMS: atom_id res chain seq x y z
N MET A 1 10.34 -24.25 -6.84
CA MET A 1 10.45 -23.24 -5.77
C MET A 1 10.65 -21.89 -6.44
N ALA A 2 9.70 -20.96 -6.30
CA ALA A 2 9.81 -19.64 -6.92
C ALA A 2 11.07 -18.95 -6.38
N HIS A 3 12.02 -18.68 -7.27
CA HIS A 3 13.18 -17.84 -6.97
C HIS A 3 12.63 -16.46 -6.64
N LEU A 4 12.45 -16.18 -5.34
CA LEU A 4 12.01 -14.86 -4.91
C LEU A 4 13.22 -13.95 -5.08
N ASP A 5 13.26 -13.21 -6.19
CA ASP A 5 14.32 -12.23 -6.42
C ASP A 5 14.50 -11.38 -5.16
N ILE A 6 15.76 -11.09 -4.81
CA ILE A 6 16.13 -10.41 -3.56
C ILE A 6 15.42 -9.05 -3.38
N ASN A 7 14.89 -8.50 -4.48
CA ASN A 7 14.11 -7.29 -4.55
C ASN A 7 12.66 -7.42 -4.02
N SER A 8 12.09 -8.62 -3.90
CA SER A 8 10.70 -8.83 -3.42
C SER A 8 10.59 -8.96 -1.89
N GLN A 9 11.58 -8.45 -1.17
CA GLN A 9 11.55 -8.37 0.30
C GLN A 9 10.57 -7.31 0.79
N ILE A 10 10.07 -7.50 2.02
CA ILE A 10 9.22 -6.52 2.69
C ILE A 10 10.00 -5.22 2.88
N GLY A 11 9.41 -4.09 2.49
CA GLY A 11 10.04 -2.77 2.54
C GLY A 11 10.69 -2.34 1.22
N SER A 12 10.84 -3.23 0.24
CA SER A 12 11.35 -2.86 -1.09
C SER A 12 10.32 -2.06 -1.89
N CYS A 13 10.81 -1.03 -2.61
CA CYS A 13 10.00 -0.17 -3.47
C CYS A 13 10.34 -0.40 -4.95
N MET A 14 9.34 -0.78 -5.74
CA MET A 14 9.49 -1.06 -7.18
C MET A 14 8.24 -0.64 -7.97
N PRO A 15 8.33 -0.54 -9.31
CA PRO A 15 7.15 -0.35 -10.16
C PRO A 15 6.17 -1.52 -10.06
N LEU A 16 4.88 -1.27 -10.24
CA LEU A 16 3.83 -2.30 -10.22
C LEU A 16 4.06 -3.40 -11.26
N ALA A 17 4.61 -3.04 -12.42
CA ALA A 17 4.99 -4.00 -13.48
C ALA A 17 5.94 -5.11 -13.01
N ASN A 18 6.76 -4.86 -11.99
CA ASN A 18 7.73 -5.82 -11.47
C ASN A 18 7.20 -6.60 -10.26
N MET A 19 5.99 -6.29 -9.79
CA MET A 19 5.38 -6.94 -8.63
C MET A 19 4.52 -8.12 -9.04
N LEU A 20 4.51 -9.16 -8.21
CA LEU A 20 3.64 -10.31 -8.43
C LEU A 20 2.19 -10.01 -8.04
N ILE A 21 1.26 -10.59 -8.79
CA ILE A 21 -0.17 -10.55 -8.46
C ILE A 21 -0.40 -11.22 -7.10
N GLY A 22 -1.26 -10.62 -6.28
CA GLY A 22 -1.56 -11.09 -4.92
C GLY A 22 -0.62 -10.56 -3.84
N THR A 23 0.44 -9.81 -4.21
CA THR A 23 1.31 -9.15 -3.23
C THR A 23 0.56 -8.10 -2.41
N ILE A 24 0.98 -7.98 -1.14
CA ILE A 24 0.49 -6.97 -0.21
C ILE A 24 1.40 -5.76 -0.35
N ILE A 25 0.81 -4.58 -0.56
CA ILE A 25 1.53 -3.35 -0.86
C ILE A 25 0.98 -2.15 -0.07
N HIS A 26 1.81 -1.13 0.10
CA HIS A 26 1.47 0.17 0.67
C HIS A 26 2.23 1.29 -0.05
N ASN A 27 1.98 2.56 0.32
CA ASN A 27 2.63 3.72 -0.31
C ASN A 27 2.50 3.75 -1.84
N ILE A 28 1.26 3.75 -2.34
CA ILE A 28 1.00 3.62 -3.78
C ILE A 28 0.88 5.00 -4.43
N GLU A 29 1.50 5.16 -5.60
CA GLU A 29 1.35 6.33 -6.46
C GLU A 29 0.02 6.32 -7.22
N VAL A 30 -0.57 7.50 -7.45
CA VAL A 30 -1.77 7.62 -8.31
C VAL A 30 -1.37 7.76 -9.77
N ASN A 31 -0.40 8.64 -10.03
CA ASN A 31 0.21 8.84 -11.34
C ASN A 31 1.72 8.57 -11.24
N PRO A 32 2.36 8.08 -12.32
CA PRO A 32 3.78 7.75 -12.29
C PRO A 32 4.64 8.95 -11.87
N GLY A 33 5.49 8.78 -10.86
CA GLY A 33 6.42 9.82 -10.41
C GLY A 33 5.78 10.96 -9.60
N GLN A 34 4.48 10.89 -9.31
CA GLN A 34 3.79 11.89 -8.47
C GLN A 34 4.10 11.73 -6.97
N GLY A 35 4.78 10.66 -6.59
CA GLY A 35 4.94 10.25 -5.20
C GLY A 35 3.71 9.54 -4.64
N SER A 36 3.89 8.87 -3.50
CA SER A 36 2.85 8.04 -2.90
C SER A 36 1.73 8.90 -2.31
N LYS A 37 0.49 8.59 -2.67
CA LYS A 37 -0.71 9.28 -2.17
C LYS A 37 -1.69 8.34 -1.50
N LEU A 38 -1.70 7.08 -1.91
CA LEU A 38 -2.63 6.07 -1.42
C LEU A 38 -1.95 5.17 -0.37
N VAL A 39 -2.76 4.66 0.57
CA VAL A 39 -2.37 3.62 1.55
C VAL A 39 -1.12 4.02 2.36
N ARG A 40 -1.21 5.18 3.03
CA ARG A 40 -0.13 5.74 3.88
C ARG A 40 -0.41 5.65 5.39
N SER A 41 -1.61 5.27 5.77
CA SER A 41 -2.03 5.30 7.18
C SER A 41 -1.47 4.10 7.95
N ALA A 42 -1.30 4.26 9.26
CA ALA A 42 -0.75 3.25 10.15
C ALA A 42 -1.54 1.93 10.06
N GLY A 43 -0.81 0.81 9.90
CA GLY A 43 -1.41 -0.53 9.79
C GLY A 43 -2.18 -0.81 8.51
N THR A 44 -2.24 0.11 7.55
CA THR A 44 -2.99 -0.10 6.30
C THR A 44 -2.16 -0.81 5.24
N CYS A 45 -2.85 -1.54 4.37
CA CYS A 45 -2.28 -2.19 3.20
C CYS A 45 -3.34 -2.31 2.10
N ALA A 46 -2.88 -2.60 0.90
CA ALA A 46 -3.68 -2.91 -0.27
C ALA A 46 -3.13 -4.19 -0.92
N LYS A 47 -3.92 -4.76 -1.83
CA LYS A 47 -3.56 -6.02 -2.51
C LYS A 47 -3.71 -5.86 -4.01
N ILE A 48 -2.71 -6.34 -4.76
CA ILE A 48 -2.78 -6.45 -6.22
C ILE A 48 -3.69 -7.62 -6.56
N LEU A 49 -4.79 -7.38 -7.27
CA LEU A 49 -5.77 -8.42 -7.60
C LEU A 49 -5.46 -9.09 -8.93
N LYS A 50 -5.32 -8.28 -9.98
CA LYS A 50 -5.10 -8.73 -11.36
C LYS A 50 -4.53 -7.61 -12.21
N GLU A 51 -3.93 -8.00 -13.32
CA GLU A 51 -3.55 -7.11 -14.40
C GLU A 51 -4.57 -7.27 -15.55
N PRO A 52 -5.67 -6.50 -15.55
CA PRO A 52 -6.68 -6.62 -16.61
C PRO A 52 -6.16 -6.17 -17.98
N THR A 53 -5.14 -5.31 -18.03
CA THR A 53 -4.53 -4.78 -19.26
C THR A 53 -3.08 -4.45 -18.96
N SER A 54 -2.18 -4.62 -19.94
CA SER A 54 -0.73 -4.34 -19.78
C SER A 54 -0.37 -2.91 -19.33
N ARG A 55 -1.33 -1.98 -19.35
CA ARG A 55 -1.17 -0.59 -18.89
C ARG A 55 -1.65 -0.33 -17.46
N TYR A 56 -2.54 -1.17 -16.93
CA TYR A 56 -3.17 -0.92 -15.64
C TYR A 56 -3.25 -2.18 -14.77
N PHE A 57 -2.92 -2.03 -13.50
CA PHE A 57 -3.22 -3.01 -12.46
C PHE A 57 -4.51 -2.67 -11.74
N LEU A 58 -5.29 -3.69 -11.41
CA LEU A 58 -6.43 -3.58 -10.51
C LEU A 58 -5.96 -3.86 -9.08
N ILE A 59 -6.09 -2.85 -8.22
CA ILE A 59 -5.66 -2.91 -6.82
C ILE A 59 -6.88 -2.73 -5.92
N ARG A 60 -6.99 -3.58 -4.90
CA ARG A 60 -7.99 -3.43 -3.84
C ARG A 60 -7.45 -2.54 -2.74
N LEU A 61 -8.13 -1.42 -2.52
CA LEU A 61 -7.81 -0.44 -1.48
C LEU A 61 -8.30 -0.90 -0.10
N PRO A 62 -7.73 -0.35 0.99
CA PRO A 62 -8.22 -0.63 2.34
C PRO A 62 -9.66 -0.14 2.60
N SER A 63 -10.20 0.75 1.76
CA SER A 63 -11.62 1.12 1.79
C SER A 63 -12.55 -0.02 1.36
N GLY A 64 -12.03 -1.02 0.64
CA GLY A 64 -12.80 -2.06 -0.02
C GLY A 64 -12.97 -1.83 -1.52
N ASP A 65 -12.76 -0.60 -2.00
CA ASP A 65 -12.88 -0.25 -3.41
C ASP A 65 -11.76 -0.83 -4.26
N GLU A 66 -12.06 -1.11 -5.52
CA GLU A 66 -11.10 -1.53 -6.51
C GLU A 66 -10.75 -0.36 -7.42
N LYS A 67 -9.46 -0.12 -7.64
CA LYS A 67 -8.98 0.99 -8.46
C LYS A 67 -7.95 0.54 -9.48
N LEU A 68 -8.05 1.10 -10.68
CA LEU A 68 -7.07 0.92 -11.75
C LEU A 68 -5.92 1.92 -11.56
N ILE A 69 -4.68 1.43 -11.57
CA ILE A 69 -3.46 2.21 -11.41
C ILE A 69 -2.47 1.86 -12.53
N ASP A 70 -1.80 2.86 -13.09
CA ASP A 70 -0.82 2.69 -14.17
C ASP A 70 0.31 1.75 -13.74
N THR A 71 0.74 0.84 -14.61
CA THR A 71 1.79 -0.16 -14.32
C THR A 71 3.14 0.46 -13.98
N ARG A 72 3.37 1.70 -14.42
CA ARG A 72 4.60 2.46 -14.13
C ARG A 72 4.62 3.10 -12.74
N CYS A 73 3.47 3.18 -12.06
CA CYS A 73 3.40 3.66 -10.69
C CYS A 73 4.23 2.78 -9.76
N ARG A 74 4.83 3.40 -8.75
CA ARG A 74 5.60 2.69 -7.72
C ARG A 74 4.73 2.35 -6.51
N ALA A 75 5.08 1.24 -5.87
CA ALA A 75 4.53 0.85 -4.58
C ALA A 75 5.63 0.20 -3.74
N THR A 76 5.38 0.08 -2.43
CA THR A 76 6.27 -0.61 -1.49
C THR A 76 5.64 -1.91 -1.02
N ILE A 77 6.43 -2.98 -0.97
CA ILE A 77 5.96 -4.30 -0.54
C ILE A 77 5.77 -4.32 0.98
N GLY A 78 4.65 -4.88 1.43
CA GLY A 78 4.31 -5.06 2.83
C GLY A 78 3.20 -4.15 3.34
N THR A 79 3.09 -4.05 4.65
CA THR A 79 2.07 -3.25 5.35
C THR A 79 2.70 -2.04 6.03
N MET A 80 1.90 -0.99 6.24
CA MET A 80 2.35 0.14 7.04
C MET A 80 2.54 -0.26 8.51
N SER A 81 3.57 0.31 9.12
CA SER A 81 3.90 0.08 10.53
C SER A 81 2.80 0.58 11.48
N ASN A 82 2.92 0.23 12.77
CA ASN A 82 2.04 0.69 13.84
C ASN A 82 0.55 0.27 13.68
N ALA A 83 0.31 -1.03 13.44
CA ALA A 83 -1.04 -1.57 13.31
C ALA A 83 -1.92 -1.41 14.57
N SER A 84 -1.32 -1.28 15.76
CA SER A 84 -2.02 -1.08 17.03
C SER A 84 -2.57 0.34 17.21
N HIS A 85 -2.24 1.28 16.32
CA HIS A 85 -2.69 2.67 16.42
C HIS A 85 -4.21 2.80 16.55
N ARG A 86 -4.97 1.99 15.79
CA ARG A 86 -6.44 1.96 15.84
C ARG A 86 -6.99 1.54 17.22
N THR A 87 -6.31 0.65 17.92
CA THR A 87 -6.78 0.09 19.19
C THR A 87 -6.45 1.00 20.40
N LYS A 88 -5.59 2.01 20.20
CA LYS A 88 -5.14 2.91 21.27
C LYS A 88 -6.28 3.83 21.74
N LYS A 89 -6.71 3.67 23.00
CA LYS A 89 -7.73 4.51 23.63
C LYS A 89 -7.12 5.78 24.25
N LEU A 90 -7.74 6.94 24.01
CA LEU A 90 -7.28 8.24 24.55
C LEU A 90 -7.55 8.41 26.06
N ARG A 91 -8.61 7.77 26.60
CA ARG A 91 -8.99 7.71 28.02
C ARG A 91 -9.28 9.04 28.75
N LYS A 92 -8.89 10.19 28.22
CA LYS A 92 -9.21 11.52 28.78
C LYS A 92 -9.39 12.57 27.68
N ALA A 93 -10.26 13.56 27.92
CA ALA A 93 -10.50 14.66 26.98
C ALA A 93 -9.23 15.47 26.67
N GLY A 94 -8.37 15.72 27.67
CA GLY A 94 -7.12 16.47 27.49
C GLY A 94 -6.16 15.83 26.48
N ARG A 95 -6.14 14.50 26.34
CA ARG A 95 -5.29 13.82 25.35
C ARG A 95 -5.78 14.06 23.92
N SER A 96 -7.08 14.30 23.73
CA SER A 96 -7.63 14.73 22.43
C SER A 96 -7.17 16.14 22.09
N ARG A 97 -7.21 17.07 23.06
CA ARG A 97 -6.77 18.46 22.86
C ARG A 97 -5.28 18.58 22.51
N TRP A 98 -4.45 17.61 22.91
CA TRP A 98 -3.03 17.58 22.56
C TRP A 98 -2.75 17.15 21.11
N LEU A 99 -3.71 16.54 20.43
CA LEU A 99 -3.54 16.05 19.05
C LEU A 99 -3.82 17.14 17.99
N GLY A 100 -4.42 18.27 18.40
CA GLY A 100 -4.93 19.32 17.52
C GLY A 100 -6.36 19.68 17.90
#